data_AF-X0XMI5-F1
#
_entry.id   AF-X0XMI5-F1
#
_cell.length_a   1.000
_cell.length_b   1.000
_cell.length_c   1.000
_cell.angle_alpha   90.00
_cell.angle_beta   90.00
_cell.angle_gamma   90.00
#
_symmetry.space_group_name_H-M   'P 1'
#
loop_
_entity.id
_entity.type
_entity.pdbx_description
1 polymer ?
#
loop_
_entity_poly.entity_id
_entity_poly.type
_entity_poly.pdbx_seq_one_letter_code
_entity_poly.pdbx_strand_id
1 'polypeptide(L)'
;TLAFEILAKEIDEPTIAVKLIGQLAQDAGPSGMIAGQIADLRAERSAGGEEILEYIHTNKTAKMFRCAAAMGAICGGAGKKQFDCLCEYGLKIGLGFQIADDILDVSASSEQLGKTAGKDAKAAKCTYPAVVGIEKAKELQKKLADEAVAALEPFGKEADTLRQLAMALLERTK
;
A
#
# COMPACT_ATOMS: atom_id res chain seq x y z
N THR A 1 -2.95 -20.67 -3.30
CA THR A 1 -2.02 -21.80 -3.12
C THR A 1 -0.83 -21.71 -4.05
N LEU A 2 -1.02 -21.45 -5.35
CA LEU A 2 0.08 -21.32 -6.34
C LEU A 2 1.22 -20.38 -5.92
N ALA A 3 0.95 -19.22 -5.32
CA ALA A 3 2.00 -18.31 -4.85
C ALA A 3 2.96 -18.97 -3.84
N PHE A 4 2.44 -19.78 -2.92
CA PHE A 4 3.27 -20.53 -1.96
C PHE A 4 4.03 -21.66 -2.63
N GLU A 5 3.43 -22.31 -3.63
CA GLU A 5 4.07 -23.36 -4.41
C GLU A 5 5.27 -22.82 -5.19
N ILE A 6 5.14 -21.63 -5.80
CA ILE A 6 6.26 -20.95 -6.48
C ILE A 6 7.40 -20.68 -5.49
N LEU A 7 7.09 -20.11 -4.31
CA LEU A 7 8.11 -19.86 -3.28
C LEU A 7 8.77 -21.14 -2.77
N ALA A 8 8.04 -22.26 -2.73
CA ALA A 8 8.57 -23.55 -2.29
C ALA A 8 9.42 -24.27 -3.35
N LYS A 9 9.18 -24.00 -4.64
CA LYS A 9 9.83 -24.70 -5.76
C LYS A 9 10.98 -23.91 -6.38
N GLU A 10 10.82 -22.60 -6.52
CA GLU A 10 11.74 -21.75 -7.29
C GLU A 10 12.82 -21.07 -6.41
N ILE A 11 12.82 -21.33 -5.10
CA ILE A 11 13.81 -20.80 -4.16
C ILE A 11 14.70 -21.95 -3.70
N ASP A 12 15.94 -21.96 -4.20
CA ASP A 12 16.88 -23.06 -3.96
C ASP A 12 17.26 -23.22 -2.49
N GLU A 13 17.40 -22.11 -1.75
CA GLU A 13 17.80 -22.12 -0.35
C GLU A 13 16.58 -22.36 0.57
N PRO A 14 16.48 -23.53 1.25
CA PRO A 14 15.27 -23.89 1.99
C PRO A 14 14.95 -22.91 3.13
N THR A 15 15.98 -22.38 3.79
CA THR A 15 15.81 -21.41 4.87
C THR A 15 15.19 -20.11 4.37
N ILE A 16 15.55 -19.68 3.16
CA ILE A 16 14.96 -18.50 2.51
C ILE A 16 13.51 -18.81 2.12
N ALA A 17 13.25 -19.94 1.47
CA ALA A 17 11.92 -20.36 1.04
C ALA A 17 10.91 -20.35 2.20
N VAL A 18 11.27 -20.93 3.35
CA VAL A 18 10.43 -20.96 4.55
C VAL A 18 10.14 -19.55 5.09
N LYS A 19 11.13 -18.66 5.11
CA LYS A 19 10.94 -17.27 5.54
C LYS A 19 9.99 -16.52 4.61
N LEU A 20 10.12 -16.69 3.30
CA LEU A 20 9.24 -16.05 2.31
C LEU A 20 7.80 -16.56 2.42
N ILE A 21 7.61 -17.87 2.57
CA ILE A 21 6.30 -18.50 2.80
C ILE A 21 5.66 -17.94 4.08
N GLY A 22 6.43 -17.87 5.18
CA GLY A 22 5.96 -17.30 6.44
C GLY A 22 5.54 -15.82 6.29
N GLN A 23 6.37 -15.02 5.62
CA GLN A 23 6.08 -13.61 5.36
C GLN A 23 4.81 -13.43 4.52
N LEU A 24 4.65 -14.22 3.46
CA LEU A 24 3.44 -14.18 2.62
C LEU A 24 2.19 -14.55 3.41
N ALA A 25 2.26 -15.62 4.19
CA ALA A 25 1.14 -16.09 4.99
C ALA A 25 0.71 -15.04 6.03
N GLN A 26 1.67 -14.34 6.65
CA GLN A 26 1.38 -13.31 7.64
C GLN A 26 0.70 -12.07 7.02
N ASP A 27 1.25 -11.54 5.92
CA ASP A 27 0.77 -10.29 5.33
C ASP A 27 -0.46 -10.49 4.43
N ALA A 28 -0.61 -11.66 3.78
CA ALA A 28 -1.81 -11.97 2.99
C ALA A 28 -2.95 -12.56 3.85
N GLY A 29 -2.65 -13.01 5.07
CA GLY A 29 -3.56 -13.76 5.92
C GLY A 29 -4.57 -12.92 6.71
N PRO A 30 -5.21 -13.52 7.74
CA PRO A 30 -6.26 -12.88 8.55
C PRO A 30 -5.74 -11.73 9.40
N SER A 31 -4.43 -11.61 9.60
CA SER A 31 -3.78 -10.47 10.26
C SER A 31 -3.30 -9.42 9.27
N GLY A 32 -3.60 -9.55 7.98
CA GLY A 32 -3.17 -8.62 6.92
C GLY A 32 -4.25 -8.39 5.87
N MET A 33 -3.97 -8.70 4.60
CA MET A 33 -4.85 -8.41 3.47
C MET A 33 -6.30 -8.84 3.70
N ILE A 34 -6.52 -10.04 4.25
CA ILE A 34 -7.88 -10.53 4.54
C ILE A 34 -8.56 -9.67 5.62
N ALA A 35 -7.87 -9.26 6.68
CA ALA A 35 -8.44 -8.35 7.69
C ALA A 35 -8.86 -7.01 7.07
N GLY A 36 -8.03 -6.44 6.19
CA GLY A 36 -8.35 -5.21 5.48
C GLY A 36 -9.58 -5.37 4.58
N GLN A 37 -9.66 -6.47 3.84
CA GLN A 37 -10.81 -6.78 2.99
C GLN A 37 -12.11 -6.93 3.78
N ILE A 38 -12.05 -7.60 4.95
CA ILE A 38 -13.23 -7.75 5.82
C ILE A 38 -13.66 -6.41 6.43
N ALA A 39 -12.70 -5.57 6.82
CA ALA A 39 -12.99 -4.24 7.34
C ALA A 39 -13.64 -3.34 6.27
N ASP A 40 -13.14 -3.40 5.04
CA ASP A 40 -13.68 -2.67 3.88
C ASP A 40 -15.14 -3.02 3.60
N LEU A 41 -15.45 -4.32 3.48
CA LEU A 41 -16.82 -4.81 3.28
C LEU A 41 -17.78 -4.43 4.41
N ARG A 42 -17.28 -4.25 5.63
CA ARG A 42 -18.08 -3.77 6.77
C ARG A 42 -18.29 -2.25 6.70
N ALA A 43 -17.25 -1.52 6.28
CA ALA A 43 -17.29 -0.07 6.16
C ALA A 43 -18.20 0.40 5.01
N GLU A 44 -18.40 -0.37 3.95
CA GLU A 44 -19.39 -0.07 2.88
C GLU A 44 -20.82 0.17 3.42
N ARG A 45 -21.12 -0.29 4.65
CA ARG A 45 -22.42 -0.14 5.29
C ARG A 45 -22.48 1.00 6.32
N SER A 46 -21.42 1.80 6.46
CA SER A 46 -21.32 2.87 7.47
C SER A 46 -20.50 4.06 6.97
N ALA A 47 -20.81 5.28 7.44
CA ALA A 47 -19.92 6.43 7.24
C ALA A 47 -18.64 6.20 8.05
N GLY A 48 -17.56 5.79 7.40
CA GLY A 48 -16.26 5.58 8.03
C GLY A 48 -15.55 6.90 8.35
N GLY A 49 -14.73 6.90 9.41
CA GLY A 49 -13.78 7.97 9.73
C GLY A 49 -12.36 7.70 9.22
N GLU A 50 -11.45 8.64 9.50
CA GLU A 50 -10.03 8.56 9.08
C GLU A 50 -9.34 7.30 9.62
N GLU A 51 -9.60 6.93 10.87
CA GLU A 51 -8.99 5.75 11.52
C GLU A 51 -9.37 4.42 10.84
N ILE A 52 -10.63 4.26 10.46
CA ILE A 52 -11.08 3.02 9.80
C ILE A 52 -10.55 2.95 8.37
N LEU A 53 -10.43 4.08 7.67
CA LEU A 53 -9.78 4.14 6.36
C LEU A 53 -8.31 3.77 6.44
N GLU A 54 -7.58 4.34 7.39
CA GLU A 54 -6.18 4.00 7.59
C GLU A 54 -6.01 2.51 7.92
N TYR A 55 -6.87 1.95 8.78
CA TYR A 55 -6.88 0.52 9.06
C TYR A 55 -7.13 -0.32 7.80
N ILE A 56 -8.15 0.03 7.01
CA ILE A 56 -8.48 -0.69 5.77
C ILE A 56 -7.30 -0.63 4.81
N HIS A 57 -6.79 0.56 4.49
CA HIS A 57 -5.73 0.74 3.50
C HIS A 57 -4.42 0.10 3.95
N THR A 58 -4.09 0.21 5.24
CA THR A 58 -2.91 -0.45 5.82
C THR A 58 -2.98 -1.96 5.64
N ASN A 59 -4.12 -2.57 5.96
CA ASN A 59 -4.25 -4.02 5.96
C ASN A 59 -4.48 -4.58 4.56
N LYS A 60 -5.39 -3.97 3.79
CA LYS A 60 -5.84 -4.44 2.47
C LYS A 60 -4.75 -4.26 1.41
N THR A 61 -4.05 -3.13 1.45
CA THR A 61 -3.10 -2.73 0.39
C THR A 61 -1.68 -2.66 0.93
N ALA A 62 -1.42 -1.86 1.97
CA ALA A 62 -0.05 -1.56 2.39
C ALA A 62 0.76 -2.77 2.87
N LYS A 63 0.11 -3.73 3.54
CA LYS A 63 0.78 -4.97 3.96
C LYS A 63 1.28 -5.82 2.81
N MET A 64 0.66 -5.79 1.63
CA MET A 64 1.18 -6.53 0.48
C MET A 64 2.40 -5.82 -0.15
N PHE A 65 2.44 -4.49 -0.15
CA PHE A 65 3.64 -3.75 -0.54
C PHE A 65 4.79 -3.99 0.43
N ARG A 66 4.51 -3.96 1.75
CA ARG A 66 5.44 -4.37 2.80
C ARG A 66 5.95 -5.79 2.56
N CYS A 67 5.06 -6.73 2.26
CA CYS A 67 5.40 -8.13 2.01
C CYS A 67 6.44 -8.25 0.89
N ALA A 68 6.21 -7.59 -0.25
CA ALA A 68 7.14 -7.58 -1.38
C ALA A 68 8.52 -7.01 -0.99
N ALA A 69 8.55 -5.88 -0.27
CA ALA A 69 9.80 -5.27 0.18
C ALA A 69 10.54 -6.15 1.21
N ALA A 70 9.81 -6.75 2.15
CA ALA A 70 10.34 -7.69 3.14
C ALA A 70 10.92 -8.95 2.48
N MET A 71 10.26 -9.49 1.46
CA MET A 71 10.75 -10.62 0.68
C MET A 71 12.05 -10.27 -0.05
N GLY A 72 12.12 -9.09 -0.68
CA GLY A 72 13.36 -8.60 -1.28
C GLY A 72 14.50 -8.49 -0.26
N ALA A 73 14.20 -8.00 0.95
CA ALA A 73 15.16 -7.93 2.05
C ALA A 73 15.65 -9.32 2.49
N ILE A 74 14.75 -10.30 2.59
CA ILE A 74 15.08 -11.69 2.95
C ILE A 74 15.98 -12.32 1.88
N CYS A 75 15.63 -12.18 0.60
CA CYS A 75 16.43 -12.70 -0.51
C CYS A 75 17.81 -12.03 -0.59
N GLY A 76 17.89 -10.73 -0.31
CA GLY A 76 19.14 -9.97 -0.29
C GLY A 76 20.01 -10.19 0.96
N GLY A 77 19.57 -11.03 1.90
CA GLY A 77 20.33 -11.29 3.13
C GLY A 77 20.42 -10.08 4.07
N ALA A 78 19.43 -9.18 4.04
CA ALA A 78 19.43 -7.96 4.82
C ALA A 78 19.53 -8.22 6.33
N GLY A 79 20.35 -7.41 7.02
CA GLY A 79 20.36 -7.38 8.47
C GLY A 79 19.06 -6.79 9.04
N LYS A 80 18.83 -6.96 10.35
CA LYS A 80 17.58 -6.51 11.03
C LYS A 80 17.21 -5.05 10.71
N LYS A 81 18.16 -4.13 10.79
CA LYS A 81 17.93 -2.70 10.51
C LYS A 81 17.50 -2.45 9.07
N GLN A 82 18.17 -3.08 8.10
CA GLN A 82 17.82 -2.95 6.69
C GLN A 82 16.45 -3.56 6.39
N PHE A 83 16.15 -4.72 6.98
CA PHE A 83 14.85 -5.35 6.87
C PHE A 83 13.71 -4.45 7.38
N ASP A 84 13.89 -3.83 8.55
CA ASP A 84 12.90 -2.94 9.13
C ASP A 84 12.71 -1.67 8.28
N CYS A 85 13.78 -1.11 7.74
CA CYS A 85 13.72 0.01 6.79
C CYS A 85 12.95 -0.33 5.50
N LEU A 86 13.19 -1.51 4.92
CA LEU A 86 12.47 -1.96 3.71
C LEU A 86 10.99 -2.27 3.99
N CYS A 87 10.68 -2.81 5.17
CA CYS A 87 9.30 -2.98 5.61
C CYS A 87 8.57 -1.63 5.74
N GLU A 88 9.21 -0.64 6.37
CA GLU A 88 8.65 0.69 6.53
C GLU A 88 8.42 1.35 5.17
N TYR A 89 9.43 1.31 4.29
CA TYR A 89 9.31 1.75 2.90
C TYR A 89 8.08 1.15 2.20
N GLY A 90 7.92 -0.18 2.25
CA GLY A 90 6.80 -0.87 1.62
C GLY A 90 5.43 -0.46 2.21
N LEU A 91 5.33 -0.30 3.53
CA LEU A 91 4.11 0.18 4.18
C LEU A 91 3.74 1.59 3.74
N LYS A 92 4.70 2.52 3.73
CA LYS A 92 4.47 3.92 3.37
C LYS A 92 4.02 4.07 1.93
N ILE A 93 4.66 3.35 1.00
CA ILE A 93 4.25 3.37 -0.40
C ILE A 93 2.87 2.78 -0.58
N GLY A 94 2.59 1.62 0.03
CA GLY A 94 1.29 0.99 -0.18
C GLY A 94 0.13 1.80 0.39
N LEU A 95 0.33 2.54 1.49
CA LEU A 95 -0.66 3.50 1.99
C LEU A 95 -0.78 4.72 1.06
N GLY A 96 0.37 5.29 0.65
CA GLY A 96 0.39 6.45 -0.25
C GLY A 96 -0.21 6.15 -1.62
N PHE A 97 -0.01 4.94 -2.13
CA PHE A 97 -0.61 4.45 -3.38
C PHE A 97 -2.13 4.47 -3.30
N GLN A 98 -2.72 3.96 -2.21
CA GLN A 98 -4.17 3.94 -2.06
C GLN A 98 -4.77 5.34 -1.92
N ILE A 99 -4.06 6.26 -1.25
CA ILE A 99 -4.45 7.68 -1.19
C ILE A 99 -4.37 8.32 -2.58
N ALA A 100 -3.33 7.99 -3.37
CA ALA A 100 -3.20 8.46 -4.74
C ALA A 100 -4.33 7.94 -5.65
N ASP A 101 -4.71 6.66 -5.55
CA ASP A 101 -5.91 6.10 -6.21
C ASP A 101 -7.17 6.87 -5.82
N ASP A 102 -7.40 7.09 -4.52
CA ASP A 102 -8.58 7.79 -4.02
C ASP A 102 -8.65 9.24 -4.55
N ILE A 103 -7.51 9.93 -4.64
CA ILE A 103 -7.39 11.27 -5.24
C ILE A 103 -7.72 11.24 -6.74
N LEU A 104 -7.14 10.31 -7.48
CA LEU A 104 -7.37 10.16 -8.91
C LEU A 104 -8.83 9.83 -9.23
N ASP A 105 -9.46 8.94 -8.46
CA ASP A 105 -10.87 8.58 -8.61
C ASP A 105 -11.78 9.80 -8.46
N VAL A 106 -11.53 10.66 -7.48
CA VAL A 106 -12.34 11.86 -7.22
C VAL A 106 -12.09 12.95 -8.28
N SER A 107 -10.84 13.16 -8.70
CA SER A 107 -10.50 14.12 -9.76
C SER A 107 -11.09 13.72 -11.11
N ALA A 108 -10.96 12.45 -11.51
CA ALA A 108 -11.53 11.94 -12.75
C ALA A 108 -13.07 11.97 -12.73
N SER A 109 -13.68 11.60 -11.59
CA SER A 109 -15.13 11.70 -11.41
C SER A 109 -15.61 13.14 -11.52
N SER A 110 -14.85 14.13 -11.02
CA SER A 110 -15.23 15.54 -11.13
C SER A 110 -15.22 16.04 -12.58
N GLU A 111 -14.22 15.65 -13.36
CA GLU A 111 -14.15 15.96 -14.80
C GLU A 111 -15.25 15.24 -15.61
N GLN A 112 -15.57 14.00 -15.26
CA GLN A 112 -16.64 13.22 -15.89
C GLN A 112 -18.03 13.69 -15.46
N LEU A 113 -18.23 14.10 -14.21
CA LEU A 113 -19.46 14.70 -13.71
C LEU A 113 -19.71 16.06 -14.35
N GLY A 114 -18.66 16.84 -14.66
CA GLY A 114 -18.77 18.02 -15.53
C GLY A 114 -19.37 17.72 -16.92
N LYS A 115 -19.28 16.46 -17.38
CA LYS A 115 -19.89 15.96 -18.64
C LYS A 115 -21.19 15.17 -18.44
N THR A 116 -21.48 14.69 -17.22
CA THR A 116 -22.52 13.68 -16.94
C THR A 116 -23.30 13.95 -15.64
N ALA A 117 -23.35 15.21 -15.18
CA ALA A 117 -24.05 15.59 -13.96
C ALA A 117 -25.54 15.25 -14.09
N GLY A 118 -25.98 14.15 -13.47
CA GLY A 118 -27.41 13.86 -13.43
C GLY A 118 -27.91 12.55 -12.84
N LYS A 119 -27.10 11.49 -12.61
CA LYS A 119 -27.75 10.20 -12.24
C LYS A 119 -27.30 9.37 -11.04
N ASP A 120 -26.08 9.44 -10.51
CA ASP A 120 -25.74 8.54 -9.39
C ASP A 120 -24.85 9.17 -8.32
N ALA A 121 -25.46 9.88 -7.38
CA ALA A 121 -24.84 10.35 -6.14
C ALA A 121 -24.93 9.32 -4.99
N LYS A 122 -25.18 8.02 -5.30
CA LYS A 122 -25.61 7.02 -4.31
C LYS A 122 -24.60 5.92 -3.94
N ALA A 123 -23.37 5.99 -4.42
CA ALA A 123 -22.27 5.17 -3.90
C ALA A 123 -21.22 6.10 -3.30
N ALA A 124 -21.51 6.68 -2.13
CA ALA A 124 -20.52 7.45 -1.38
C ALA A 124 -19.48 6.48 -0.79
N LYS A 125 -18.57 6.00 -1.64
CA LYS A 125 -17.42 5.20 -1.25
C LYS A 125 -16.63 6.01 -0.23
N CYS A 126 -16.29 5.41 0.91
CA CYS A 126 -15.45 6.06 1.91
C CYS A 126 -14.04 6.18 1.31
N THR A 127 -13.64 7.37 0.88
CA THR A 127 -12.32 7.66 0.32
C THR A 127 -11.62 8.73 1.14
N TYR A 128 -10.28 8.79 1.06
CA TYR A 128 -9.52 9.82 1.78
C TYR A 128 -10.01 11.25 1.47
N PRO A 129 -10.15 11.68 0.21
CA PRO A 129 -10.66 13.03 -0.08
C PRO A 129 -12.07 13.29 0.47
N ALA A 130 -12.94 12.27 0.55
CA ALA A 130 -14.28 12.42 1.09
C ALA A 130 -14.28 12.60 2.62
N VAL A 131 -13.31 12.00 3.32
CA VAL A 131 -13.23 12.05 4.79
C VAL A 131 -12.41 13.23 5.30
N VAL A 132 -11.26 13.53 4.67
CA VAL A 132 -10.32 14.54 5.17
C VAL A 132 -10.23 15.79 4.29
N GLY A 133 -10.85 15.77 3.10
CA GLY A 133 -10.72 16.82 2.09
C GLY A 133 -9.54 16.60 1.14
N ILE A 134 -9.68 17.06 -0.10
CA ILE A 134 -8.71 16.81 -1.18
C ILE A 134 -7.31 17.38 -0.89
N GLU A 135 -7.22 18.56 -0.28
CA GLU A 135 -5.91 19.18 0.01
C GLU A 135 -5.18 18.43 1.13
N LYS A 136 -5.86 18.06 2.22
CA LYS A 136 -5.27 17.22 3.28
C LYS A 136 -4.89 15.83 2.76
N ALA A 137 -5.66 15.26 1.83
CA ALA A 137 -5.30 13.99 1.19
C ALA A 137 -3.98 14.09 0.40
N LYS A 138 -3.78 15.18 -0.37
CA LYS A 138 -2.51 15.44 -1.08
C LYS A 138 -1.34 15.67 -0.13
N GLU A 139 -1.56 16.37 0.99
CA GLU A 139 -0.54 16.56 2.01
C GLU A 139 -0.10 15.22 2.62
N LEU A 140 -1.06 14.33 2.93
CA LEU A 140 -0.79 12.99 3.44
C LEU A 140 -0.04 12.13 2.42
N GLN A 141 -0.46 12.16 1.15
CA GLN A 141 0.23 11.49 0.04
C GLN A 141 1.69 11.93 -0.06
N LYS A 142 1.96 13.23 -0.06
CA LYS A 142 3.32 13.78 -0.10
C LYS A 142 4.13 13.36 1.12
N LYS A 143 3.55 13.47 2.32
CA LYS A 143 4.19 13.04 3.57
C LYS A 143 4.61 11.57 3.51
N LEU A 144 3.76 10.69 2.98
CA LEU A 144 4.08 9.26 2.84
C LEU A 144 5.18 9.01 1.81
N ALA A 145 5.25 9.80 0.74
CA ALA A 145 6.37 9.74 -0.22
C ALA A 145 7.69 10.12 0.45
N ASP A 146 7.71 11.22 1.20
CA ASP A 146 8.88 11.69 1.93
C ASP A 146 9.34 10.66 2.99
N GLU A 147 8.40 10.08 3.74
CA GLU A 147 8.67 9.02 4.73
C GLU A 147 9.20 7.73 4.08
N ALA A 148 8.64 7.33 2.92
CA ALA A 148 9.14 6.18 2.17
C ALA A 148 10.59 6.40 1.70
N VAL A 149 10.90 7.57 1.14
CA VAL A 149 12.27 7.92 0.72
C VAL A 149 13.22 7.97 1.90
N ALA A 150 12.78 8.56 3.03
CA ALA A 150 13.59 8.64 4.24
C ALA A 150 13.92 7.25 4.82
N ALA A 151 13.00 6.28 4.71
CA ALA A 151 13.26 4.91 5.13
C ALA A 151 14.42 4.24 4.34
N LEU A 152 14.74 4.75 3.15
CA LEU A 152 15.82 4.24 2.29
C LEU A 152 17.18 4.91 2.53
N GLU A 153 17.28 5.91 3.40
CA GLU A 153 18.54 6.62 3.68
C GLU A 153 19.73 5.69 4.01
N PRO A 154 19.58 4.62 4.82
CA PRO A 154 20.70 3.73 5.14
C PRO A 154 21.30 2.97 3.94
N PHE A 155 20.62 2.94 2.79
CA PHE A 155 21.07 2.26 1.58
C PHE A 155 21.80 3.20 0.60
N GLY A 156 21.90 4.50 0.92
CA GLY A 156 22.56 5.47 0.04
C GLY A 156 22.01 5.43 -1.39
N LYS A 157 22.90 5.53 -2.38
CA LYS A 157 22.54 5.56 -3.81
C LYS A 157 22.01 4.24 -4.37
N GLU A 158 22.29 3.12 -3.71
CA GLU A 158 21.85 1.79 -4.17
C GLU A 158 20.32 1.67 -4.18
N ALA A 159 19.64 2.45 -3.34
CA ALA A 159 18.18 2.52 -3.28
C ALA A 159 17.53 3.53 -4.24
N ASP A 160 18.28 4.15 -5.17
CA ASP A 160 17.71 5.17 -6.08
C ASP A 160 16.58 4.62 -6.96
N THR A 161 16.66 3.35 -7.37
CA THR A 161 15.58 2.68 -8.10
C THR A 161 14.30 2.61 -7.27
N LEU A 162 14.42 2.33 -5.96
CA LEU A 162 13.30 2.30 -5.04
C LEU A 162 12.73 3.69 -4.76
N ARG A 163 13.57 4.73 -4.69
CA ARG A 163 13.12 6.12 -4.57
C ARG A 163 12.31 6.56 -5.80
N GLN A 164 12.82 6.25 -7.00
CA GLN A 164 12.12 6.54 -8.25
C GLN A 164 10.78 5.80 -8.32
N LEU A 165 10.74 4.53 -7.90
CA LEU A 165 9.50 3.75 -7.84
C LEU A 165 8.49 4.38 -6.88
N ALA A 166 8.91 4.81 -5.69
CA ALA A 166 8.02 5.46 -4.72
C ALA A 166 7.39 6.72 -5.31
N MET A 167 8.19 7.59 -5.94
CA MET A 167 7.70 8.80 -6.59
C MET A 167 6.77 8.48 -7.76
N ALA A 168 7.12 7.52 -8.60
CA ALA A 168 6.28 7.12 -9.73
C ALA A 168 4.92 6.56 -9.31
N LEU A 169 4.87 5.82 -8.20
CA LEU A 169 3.63 5.23 -7.68
C LEU A 169 2.76 6.25 -6.95
N LEU A 170 3.35 7.19 -6.22
CA LEU A 170 2.61 8.15 -5.41
C LEU A 170 2.24 9.39 -6.20
N GLU A 171 3.07 9.88 -7.12
CA GLU A 171 2.78 11.05 -7.97
C GLU A 171 2.14 10.65 -9.31
N ARG A 172 1.55 9.46 -9.38
CA ARG A 172 0.94 8.96 -10.62
C ARG A 172 -0.21 9.85 -11.09
N THR A 173 -0.32 9.96 -12.41
CA THR A 173 -1.38 10.72 -13.08
C THR A 173 -2.38 9.82 -13.80
N LYS A 174 -2.15 8.50 -13.81
CA LYS A 174 -2.98 7.45 -14.41
C LYS A 174 -2.79 6.14 -13.67
#